data_AF-A0A4Y1QU39-F1
#
_entry.id   AF-A0A4Y1QU39-F1
#
_cell.length_a   1.000
_cell.length_b   1.000
_cell.length_c   1.000
_cell.angle_alpha   90.00
_cell.angle_beta   90.00
_cell.angle_gamma   90.00
#
_symmetry.space_group_name_H-M   'P 1'
#
loop_
_entity.id
_entity.type
_entity.pdbx_description
1 polymer ?
#
loop_
_entity_poly.entity_id
_entity_poly.type
_entity_poly.pdbx_seq_one_letter_code
_entity_poly.pdbx_strand_id
1 'polypeptide(L)'
;MEIDRLDGRTPNQLRPLACSRNVLNRAHGSASWCQGDTKVLVAVYGPKAGTKKNENPEKACIEIIWKPKTGQSGKLEREYEMILKRTLQSICILTLNPNTTTSVIIQLLPCAINAACAALVDAGIPLKHLAVAICCCLAESGYVVLDPSKLEEQKMKAFAYLVFPNSVLSILPEEQLQVGGEPVEHGIITSVTQGAMSVDDYLHCLERGRAATAKMSAFLRKSLQPQLPVDSSKAGTSRQCNTVIFNAVPIVDYKKLTLNKGLLDK
;
A
#
# COMPACT_ATOMS: atom_id res chain seq x y z
N MET A 1 -27.27 -19.10 9.12
CA MET A 1 -27.31 -19.41 7.68
C MET A 1 -26.04 -18.86 7.07
N GLU A 2 -25.14 -19.74 6.64
CA GLU A 2 -23.95 -19.33 5.89
C GLU A 2 -24.42 -18.75 4.56
N ILE A 3 -24.03 -17.50 4.28
CA ILE A 3 -24.22 -16.93 2.95
C ILE A 3 -23.24 -17.68 2.07
N ASP A 4 -23.75 -18.63 1.28
CA ASP A 4 -22.94 -19.35 0.32
C ASP A 4 -22.47 -18.34 -0.72
N ARG A 5 -21.18 -17.97 -0.64
CA ARG A 5 -20.58 -17.03 -1.59
C ARG A 5 -20.61 -17.69 -2.95
N LEU A 6 -20.86 -16.93 -4.01
CA LEU A 6 -20.85 -17.44 -5.39
C LEU A 6 -19.54 -18.17 -5.74
N ASP A 7 -18.45 -17.81 -5.06
CA ASP A 7 -17.12 -18.37 -5.25
C ASP A 7 -16.81 -19.59 -4.34
N GLY A 8 -17.73 -20.01 -3.46
CA GLY A 8 -17.53 -21.10 -2.49
C GLY A 8 -16.47 -20.80 -1.41
N ARG A 9 -16.06 -19.53 -1.24
CA ARG A 9 -15.04 -19.12 -0.27
C ARG A 9 -15.62 -18.98 1.12
N THR A 10 -14.82 -19.29 2.14
CA THR A 10 -15.20 -18.95 3.51
C THR A 10 -15.22 -17.43 3.70
N PRO A 11 -15.98 -16.90 4.67
CA PRO A 11 -16.12 -15.45 4.82
C PRO A 11 -14.86 -14.72 5.28
N ASN A 12 -13.95 -15.43 5.95
CA ASN A 12 -12.67 -14.90 6.40
C ASN A 12 -11.54 -15.14 5.38
N GLN A 13 -11.85 -15.74 4.23
CA GLN A 13 -10.87 -16.09 3.21
C GLN A 13 -10.78 -15.03 2.11
N LEU A 14 -9.57 -14.50 1.95
CA LEU A 14 -9.22 -13.56 0.90
C LEU A 14 -9.12 -14.25 -0.46
N ARG A 15 -9.30 -13.48 -1.54
CA ARG A 15 -8.99 -13.95 -2.89
C ARG A 15 -7.49 -14.20 -3.06
N PRO A 16 -7.09 -15.04 -4.04
CA PRO A 16 -5.69 -15.20 -4.39
C PRO A 16 -5.03 -13.85 -4.66
N LEU A 17 -3.89 -13.63 -4.00
CA LEU A 17 -3.10 -12.41 -4.10
C LEU A 17 -1.91 -12.64 -5.03
N ALA A 18 -1.67 -11.71 -5.95
CA ALA A 18 -0.44 -11.66 -6.74
C ALA A 18 0.09 -10.23 -6.76
N CYS A 19 1.40 -10.08 -6.60
CA CYS A 19 2.08 -8.80 -6.65
C CYS A 19 3.27 -8.90 -7.60
N SER A 20 3.40 -7.92 -8.49
CA SER A 20 4.55 -7.80 -9.40
C SER A 20 5.09 -6.38 -9.29
N ARG A 21 6.39 -6.25 -9.04
CA ARG A 21 7.09 -4.96 -8.94
C ARG A 21 7.82 -4.64 -10.24
N ASN A 22 8.17 -3.38 -10.43
CA ASN A 22 8.88 -2.87 -11.59
C ASN A 22 8.27 -3.32 -12.94
N VAL A 23 6.95 -3.12 -13.09
CA VAL A 23 6.20 -3.48 -14.29
C VAL A 23 6.36 -2.44 -15.41
N LEU A 24 6.64 -1.19 -15.06
CA LEU A 24 6.74 -0.05 -15.97
C LEU A 24 8.16 0.50 -16.04
N ASN A 25 8.80 0.35 -17.20
CA ASN A 25 10.19 0.77 -17.41
C ASN A 25 10.43 2.29 -17.35
N ARG A 26 9.37 3.10 -17.52
CA ARG A 26 9.48 4.59 -17.54
C ARG A 26 9.21 5.22 -16.16
N ALA A 27 8.66 4.46 -15.22
CA ALA A 27 8.40 4.95 -13.87
C ALA A 27 9.63 4.71 -12.98
N HIS A 28 9.80 5.52 -11.93
CA HIS A 28 10.89 5.29 -10.97
C HIS A 28 10.61 4.07 -10.09
N GLY A 29 9.33 3.84 -9.78
CA GLY A 29 8.85 2.58 -9.21
C GLY A 29 7.47 2.26 -9.75
N SER A 30 7.15 0.98 -9.82
CA SER A 30 5.83 0.55 -10.24
C SER A 30 5.45 -0.77 -9.60
N ALA A 31 4.15 -0.97 -9.42
CA ALA A 31 3.64 -2.23 -8.92
C ALA A 31 2.28 -2.55 -9.53
N SER A 32 2.11 -3.81 -9.90
CA SER A 32 0.83 -4.41 -10.20
C SER A 32 0.39 -5.27 -9.02
N TRP A 33 -0.81 -5.03 -8.52
CA TRP A 33 -1.44 -5.86 -7.50
C TRP A 33 -2.69 -6.51 -8.08
N CYS A 34 -2.83 -7.81 -7.90
CA CYS A 34 -3.99 -8.58 -8.29
C CYS A 34 -4.60 -9.24 -7.06
N GLN A 35 -5.91 -9.08 -6.90
CA GLN A 35 -6.71 -9.74 -5.88
C GLN A 35 -7.91 -10.40 -6.56
N GLY A 36 -7.75 -11.69 -6.88
CA GLY A 36 -8.61 -12.38 -7.84
C GLY A 36 -8.69 -11.61 -9.16
N ASP A 37 -9.89 -11.26 -9.60
CA ASP A 37 -10.14 -10.54 -10.86
C ASP A 37 -9.81 -9.04 -10.79
N THR A 38 -9.58 -8.51 -9.59
CA THR A 38 -9.29 -7.08 -9.41
C THR A 38 -7.80 -6.84 -9.58
N LYS A 39 -7.41 -6.27 -10.72
CA LYS A 39 -6.03 -5.90 -11.02
C LYS A 39 -5.85 -4.39 -11.01
N VAL A 40 -4.92 -3.91 -10.19
CA VAL A 40 -4.54 -2.50 -10.05
C VAL A 40 -3.10 -2.33 -10.49
N LEU A 41 -2.83 -1.28 -11.26
CA LEU A 41 -1.49 -0.85 -11.63
C LEU A 41 -1.23 0.54 -11.03
N VAL A 42 -0.06 0.68 -10.42
CA VAL A 42 0.42 1.94 -9.85
C VAL A 42 1.80 2.28 -10.40
N ALA A 43 1.96 3.53 -10.79
CA ALA A 43 3.22 4.11 -11.21
C ALA A 43 3.61 5.25 -10.27
N VAL A 44 4.84 5.23 -9.79
CA VAL A 44 5.41 6.28 -8.95
C VAL A 44 6.48 7.01 -9.76
N TYR A 45 6.35 8.33 -9.79
CA TYR A 45 7.32 9.24 -10.39
C TYR A 45 7.84 10.16 -9.30
N GLY A 46 9.04 9.89 -8.81
CA GLY A 46 9.63 10.75 -7.80
C GLY A 46 10.94 10.19 -7.24
N PRO A 47 11.59 10.96 -6.36
CA PRO A 47 11.24 12.34 -5.99
C PRO A 47 11.73 13.36 -7.03
N LYS A 48 10.85 14.20 -7.57
CA LYS A 48 11.21 15.28 -8.51
C LYS A 48 11.48 16.56 -7.75
N ALA A 49 12.53 17.30 -8.13
CA ALA A 49 12.83 18.59 -7.52
C ALA A 49 11.75 19.63 -7.86
N GLY A 50 11.34 20.41 -6.85
CA GLY A 50 10.35 21.46 -6.96
C GLY A 50 9.03 21.09 -6.30
N THR A 51 8.50 22.04 -5.55
CA THR A 51 7.17 21.98 -4.92
C THR A 51 6.20 22.85 -5.73
N LYS A 52 4.91 22.51 -5.75
CA LYS A 52 3.91 23.38 -6.38
C LYS A 52 3.79 24.70 -5.61
N LYS A 53 3.41 25.77 -6.31
CA LYS A 53 3.39 27.16 -5.80
C LYS A 53 2.57 27.43 -4.53
N ASN A 54 1.78 26.47 -4.03
CA ASN A 54 0.90 26.60 -2.86
C ASN A 54 1.16 25.54 -1.76
N GLU A 55 2.29 24.85 -1.81
CA GLU A 55 2.61 23.76 -0.88
C GLU A 55 3.86 24.08 -0.05
N ASN A 56 3.92 23.53 1.16
CA ASN A 56 4.99 23.84 2.10
C ASN A 56 6.34 23.31 1.55
N PRO A 57 7.34 24.19 1.31
CA PRO A 57 8.65 23.77 0.77
C PRO A 57 9.46 22.92 1.76
N GLU A 58 9.13 22.92 3.05
CA GLU A 58 9.83 22.15 4.08
C GLU A 58 9.48 20.66 4.07
N LYS A 59 8.41 20.25 3.38
CA LYS A 59 7.94 18.86 3.32
C LYS A 59 7.88 18.38 1.89
N ALA A 60 8.18 17.10 1.68
CA ALA A 60 7.90 16.44 0.40
C ALA A 60 6.39 16.50 0.11
N CYS A 61 6.03 16.84 -1.12
CA CYS A 61 4.66 16.75 -1.60
C CYS A 61 4.39 15.39 -2.24
N ILE A 62 3.22 14.83 -1.95
CA ILE A 62 2.68 13.67 -2.66
C ILE A 62 1.47 14.13 -3.46
N GLU A 63 1.56 13.94 -4.77
CA GLU A 63 0.46 14.13 -5.70
C GLU A 63 -0.11 12.77 -6.10
N ILE A 64 -1.43 12.66 -6.11
CA ILE A 64 -2.12 11.45 -6.57
C ILE A 64 -2.91 11.81 -7.81
N ILE A 65 -2.76 11.01 -8.85
CA ILE A 65 -3.51 11.15 -10.08
C ILE A 65 -4.33 9.88 -10.27
N TRP A 66 -5.63 10.01 -10.10
CA TRP A 66 -6.56 8.93 -10.35
C TRP A 66 -6.91 8.81 -11.83
N LYS A 67 -6.69 7.64 -12.42
CA LYS A 67 -7.06 7.35 -13.81
C LYS A 67 -8.09 6.21 -13.87
N PRO A 68 -9.39 6.50 -14.02
CA PRO A 68 -10.38 5.43 -14.13
C PRO A 68 -10.18 4.62 -15.41
N LYS A 69 -10.62 3.35 -15.43
CA LYS A 69 -10.58 2.50 -16.63
C LYS A 69 -11.44 3.02 -17.77
N THR A 70 -12.56 3.66 -17.45
CA THR A 70 -13.55 4.15 -18.41
C THR A 70 -14.12 5.48 -17.91
N GLY A 71 -14.14 6.50 -18.77
CA GLY A 71 -14.73 7.81 -18.46
C GLY A 71 -13.78 8.81 -17.80
N GLN A 72 -14.35 9.92 -17.33
CA GLN A 72 -13.65 10.97 -16.58
C GLN A 72 -13.75 10.71 -15.07
N SER A 73 -12.81 11.25 -14.30
CA SER A 73 -12.84 11.20 -12.84
C SER A 73 -14.09 11.90 -12.29
N GLY A 74 -15.00 11.16 -11.67
CA GLY A 74 -16.18 11.67 -11.01
C GLY A 74 -15.91 12.17 -9.59
N LYS A 75 -16.99 12.46 -8.86
CA LYS A 75 -16.91 12.92 -7.46
C LYS A 75 -16.35 11.87 -6.52
N LEU A 76 -16.75 10.60 -6.72
CA LEU A 76 -16.29 9.47 -5.90
C LEU A 76 -14.79 9.20 -6.10
N GLU A 77 -14.32 9.25 -7.35
CA GLU A 77 -12.89 9.10 -7.67
C GLU A 77 -12.04 10.18 -7.00
N ARG A 78 -12.54 11.42 -6.98
CA ARG A 78 -11.87 12.53 -6.30
C ARG A 78 -11.84 12.36 -4.78
N GLU A 79 -12.89 11.80 -4.20
CA GLU A 79 -12.91 11.46 -2.76
C GLU A 79 -11.84 10.42 -2.45
N TYR A 80 -11.75 9.36 -3.26
CA TYR A 80 -10.73 8.34 -3.11
C TYR A 80 -9.31 8.86 -3.32
N GLU A 81 -9.11 9.77 -4.28
CA GLU A 81 -7.83 10.46 -4.47
C GLU A 81 -7.42 11.22 -3.19
N MET A 82 -8.34 11.93 -2.55
CA MET A 82 -8.07 12.66 -1.30
C MET A 82 -7.78 11.71 -0.13
N ILE A 83 -8.56 10.64 0.01
CA ILE A 83 -8.35 9.61 1.05
C ILE A 83 -6.95 9.03 0.88
N LEU A 84 -6.61 8.61 -0.34
CA LEU A 84 -5.33 8.02 -0.62
C LEU A 84 -4.17 9.02 -0.43
N LYS A 85 -4.37 10.31 -0.77
CA LYS A 85 -3.36 11.35 -0.56
C LYS A 85 -3.04 11.46 0.93
N ARG A 86 -4.07 11.48 1.78
CA ARG A 86 -3.91 11.51 3.24
C ARG A 86 -3.23 10.24 3.76
N THR A 87 -3.64 9.07 3.29
CA THR A 87 -3.03 7.79 3.69
C THR A 87 -1.55 7.72 3.29
N LEU A 88 -1.20 8.09 2.05
CA LEU A 88 0.19 8.07 1.56
C LEU A 88 1.06 9.12 2.28
N GLN A 89 0.52 10.30 2.59
CA GLN A 89 1.22 11.32 3.39
C GLN A 89 1.48 10.86 4.83
N SER A 90 0.57 10.07 5.41
CA SER A 90 0.75 9.53 6.76
C SER A 90 1.89 8.51 6.82
N ILE A 91 1.95 7.61 5.83
CA ILE A 91 2.94 6.52 5.77
C ILE A 91 4.33 6.98 5.31
N CYS A 92 4.43 8.04 4.50
CA CYS A 92 5.73 8.51 3.98
C CYS A 92 6.45 9.42 4.98
N ILE A 93 7.79 9.36 4.99
CA ILE A 93 8.63 10.30 5.76
C ILE A 93 8.87 11.53 4.89
N LEU A 94 8.01 12.55 5.04
CA LEU A 94 8.05 13.75 4.22
C LEU A 94 9.20 14.72 4.57
N THR A 95 9.86 14.52 5.72
CA THR A 95 10.96 15.39 6.19
C THR A 95 12.31 15.06 5.58
N LEU A 96 12.49 13.87 5.00
CA LEU A 96 13.79 13.45 4.47
C LEU A 96 14.16 14.18 3.17
N ASN A 97 13.16 14.43 2.32
CA ASN A 97 13.34 15.02 0.99
C ASN A 97 12.55 16.33 0.86
N PRO A 98 12.97 17.43 1.51
CA PRO A 98 12.28 18.71 1.40
C PRO A 98 12.30 19.22 -0.06
N ASN A 99 11.32 20.04 -0.41
CA ASN A 99 11.17 20.62 -1.75
C ASN A 99 11.12 19.60 -2.91
N THR A 100 10.59 18.40 -2.64
CA THR A 100 10.39 17.37 -3.67
C THR A 100 8.92 17.05 -3.87
N THR A 101 8.54 16.73 -5.09
CA THR A 101 7.21 16.25 -5.44
C THR A 101 7.30 14.82 -5.95
N THR A 102 6.51 13.93 -5.35
CA THR A 102 6.32 12.56 -5.82
C THR A 102 4.90 12.41 -6.37
N SER A 103 4.79 12.11 -7.66
CA SER A 103 3.50 11.91 -8.32
C SER A 103 3.21 10.41 -8.43
N VAL A 104 2.08 9.97 -7.89
CA VAL A 104 1.61 8.59 -7.90
C VAL A 104 0.37 8.49 -8.79
N ILE A 105 0.46 7.68 -9.85
CA ILE A 105 -0.62 7.48 -10.82
C ILE A 105 -1.24 6.09 -10.60
N ILE A 106 -2.56 6.05 -10.47
CA ILE A 106 -3.29 4.85 -10.02
C ILE A 106 -4.49 4.60 -10.91
N GLN A 107 -4.69 3.35 -11.29
CA GLN A 107 -5.75 2.98 -12.23
C GLN A 107 -7.04 2.44 -11.59
N LEU A 108 -7.04 1.97 -10.32
CA LEU A 108 -8.20 1.35 -9.65
C LEU A 108 -8.09 1.29 -8.10
N LEU A 109 -9.23 1.13 -7.39
CA LEU A 109 -9.39 1.36 -5.93
C LEU A 109 -9.16 0.22 -4.94
N PRO A 110 -9.77 -0.96 -5.08
CA PRO A 110 -9.89 -1.85 -3.91
C PRO A 110 -8.53 -2.27 -3.35
N CYS A 111 -7.52 -2.32 -4.23
CA CYS A 111 -6.14 -2.65 -3.88
C CYS A 111 -5.16 -1.50 -4.16
N ALA A 112 -5.64 -0.26 -4.34
CA ALA A 112 -4.82 0.91 -4.65
C ALA A 112 -3.73 1.12 -3.63
N ILE A 113 -4.08 1.03 -2.35
CA ILE A 113 -3.17 1.29 -1.23
C ILE A 113 -2.06 0.25 -1.19
N ASN A 114 -2.41 -1.03 -1.34
CA ASN A 114 -1.45 -2.14 -1.35
C ASN A 114 -0.47 -2.01 -2.52
N ALA A 115 -1.00 -1.72 -3.72
CA ALA A 115 -0.19 -1.49 -4.90
C ALA A 115 0.68 -0.23 -4.79
N ALA A 116 0.15 0.87 -4.26
CA ALA A 116 0.89 2.11 -4.05
C ALA A 116 2.01 1.94 -3.03
N CYS A 117 1.76 1.22 -1.93
CA CYS A 117 2.78 0.90 -0.95
C CYS A 117 3.93 0.09 -1.59
N ALA A 118 3.60 -0.96 -2.37
CA ALA A 118 4.60 -1.73 -3.10
C ALA A 118 5.39 -0.88 -4.13
N ALA A 119 4.71 0.02 -4.85
CA ALA A 119 5.35 0.89 -5.83
C ALA A 119 6.24 1.98 -5.19
N LEU A 120 5.88 2.48 -4.00
CA LEU A 120 6.71 3.44 -3.25
C LEU A 120 7.98 2.80 -2.73
N VAL A 121 7.90 1.55 -2.26
CA VAL A 121 9.08 0.76 -1.87
C VAL A 121 10.00 0.52 -3.08
N ASP A 122 9.41 0.17 -4.23
CA ASP A 122 10.15 -0.03 -5.48
C ASP A 122 10.85 1.25 -5.97
N ALA A 123 10.20 2.41 -5.81
CA ALA A 123 10.76 3.72 -6.12
C ALA A 123 11.81 4.20 -5.09
N GLY A 124 12.02 3.47 -3.98
CA GLY A 124 12.95 3.87 -2.93
C GLY A 124 12.51 5.10 -2.12
N ILE A 125 11.20 5.38 -2.06
CA ILE A 125 10.67 6.48 -1.25
C ILE A 125 10.68 6.05 0.23
N PRO A 126 11.22 6.88 1.15
CA PRO A 126 11.29 6.53 2.57
C PRO A 126 9.88 6.47 3.20
N LEU A 127 9.54 5.30 3.76
CA LEU A 127 8.28 5.03 4.46
C LEU A 127 8.53 4.82 5.96
N LYS A 128 7.62 5.32 6.81
CA LYS A 128 7.61 5.06 8.26
C LYS A 128 7.29 3.60 8.56
N HIS A 129 6.27 3.09 7.88
CA HIS A 129 5.78 1.73 7.98
C HIS A 129 5.10 1.33 6.67
N LEU A 130 4.96 0.03 6.43
CA LEU A 130 4.16 -0.45 5.31
C LEU A 130 2.67 -0.24 5.65
N ALA A 131 1.83 -0.13 4.63
CA ALA A 131 0.38 -0.04 4.79
C ALA A 131 -0.28 -1.20 4.06
N VAL A 132 -1.20 -1.85 4.75
CA VAL A 132 -2.00 -2.93 4.18
C VAL A 132 -3.46 -2.56 4.34
N ALA A 133 -4.16 -2.50 3.22
CA ALA A 133 -5.58 -2.22 3.15
C ALA A 133 -6.36 -3.50 2.91
N ILE A 134 -7.49 -3.62 3.61
CA ILE A 134 -8.49 -4.66 3.46
C ILE A 134 -9.88 -4.03 3.36
N CYS A 135 -10.73 -4.62 2.53
CA CYS A 135 -12.15 -4.28 2.47
C CYS A 135 -12.94 -5.34 3.24
N CYS A 136 -13.76 -4.88 4.18
CA CYS A 136 -14.73 -5.69 4.91
C CYS A 136 -16.12 -5.25 4.49
N CYS A 137 -17.07 -6.17 4.41
CA CYS A 137 -18.45 -5.87 4.07
C CYS A 137 -19.41 -6.59 5.01
N LEU A 138 -20.55 -5.96 5.24
CA LEU A 138 -21.56 -6.39 6.18
C LEU A 138 -22.80 -6.79 5.40
N ALA A 139 -23.19 -8.05 5.55
CA ALA A 139 -24.44 -8.56 5.02
C ALA A 139 -25.63 -8.02 5.81
N GLU A 140 -26.81 -8.03 5.19
CA GLU A 140 -28.07 -7.65 5.85
C GLU A 140 -28.36 -8.50 7.10
N SER A 141 -27.85 -9.73 7.13
CA SER A 141 -27.94 -10.65 8.28
C SER A 141 -27.00 -10.29 9.45
N GLY A 142 -26.22 -9.21 9.36
CA GLY A 142 -25.22 -8.83 10.38
C GLY A 142 -23.91 -9.62 10.27
N TYR A 143 -23.72 -10.36 9.18
CA TYR A 143 -22.56 -11.21 9.00
C TYR A 143 -21.43 -10.51 8.22
N VAL A 144 -20.21 -10.56 8.73
CA VAL A 144 -19.04 -9.89 8.14
C VAL A 144 -18.30 -10.78 7.15
N VAL A 145 -18.08 -10.26 5.95
CA VAL A 145 -17.34 -10.91 4.87
C VAL A 145 -16.09 -10.09 4.53
N LEU A 146 -14.95 -10.77 4.41
CA LEU A 146 -13.69 -10.16 4.01
C LEU A 146 -13.51 -10.24 2.50
N ASP A 147 -12.91 -9.17 1.95
CA ASP A 147 -12.55 -9.04 0.54
C ASP A 147 -13.72 -9.35 -0.42
N PRO A 148 -14.74 -8.47 -0.48
CA PRO A 148 -15.87 -8.66 -1.36
C PRO A 148 -15.51 -8.61 -2.84
N SER A 149 -16.29 -9.33 -3.64
CA SER A 149 -16.39 -9.08 -5.07
C SER A 149 -17.28 -7.86 -5.35
N LYS A 150 -17.18 -7.28 -6.55
CA LYS A 150 -18.02 -6.16 -6.97
C LYS A 150 -19.52 -6.47 -6.91
N LEU A 151 -19.89 -7.74 -7.12
CA LEU A 151 -21.27 -8.21 -7.03
C LEU A 151 -21.74 -8.28 -5.57
N GLU A 152 -20.85 -8.62 -4.64
CA GLU A 152 -21.13 -8.59 -3.21
C GLU A 152 -21.27 -7.14 -2.73
N GLU A 153 -20.36 -6.24 -3.11
CA GLU A 153 -20.44 -4.81 -2.75
C GLU A 153 -21.80 -4.17 -3.09
N GLN A 154 -22.44 -4.58 -4.20
CA GLN A 154 -23.75 -4.06 -4.61
C GLN A 154 -24.93 -4.61 -3.80
N LYS A 155 -24.78 -5.78 -3.18
CA LYS A 155 -25.85 -6.45 -2.43
C LYS A 155 -25.74 -6.23 -0.92
N MET A 156 -24.58 -5.81 -0.44
CA MET A 156 -24.30 -5.67 0.98
C MET A 156 -24.82 -4.34 1.53
N LYS A 157 -25.20 -4.35 2.82
CA LYS A 157 -25.77 -3.20 3.52
C LYS A 157 -24.73 -2.09 3.74
N ALA A 158 -23.51 -2.49 4.05
CA ALA A 158 -22.41 -1.58 4.34
C ALA A 158 -21.05 -2.22 4.04
N PHE A 159 -20.04 -1.39 3.86
CA PHE A 159 -18.66 -1.82 3.72
C PHE A 159 -17.71 -0.84 4.39
N ALA A 160 -16.57 -1.36 4.82
CA ALA A 160 -15.52 -0.67 5.53
C ALA A 160 -14.18 -0.95 4.85
N TYR A 161 -13.52 0.09 4.36
CA TYR A 161 -12.12 0.04 3.95
C TYR A 161 -11.27 0.35 5.17
N LEU A 162 -10.47 -0.63 5.58
CA LEU A 162 -9.61 -0.52 6.74
C LEU A 162 -8.15 -0.60 6.29
N VAL A 163 -7.35 0.37 6.72
CA VAL A 163 -5.93 0.45 6.42
C VAL A 163 -5.14 0.31 7.70
N PHE A 164 -4.40 -0.78 7.80
CA PHE A 164 -3.58 -1.07 8.97
C PHE A 164 -2.12 -0.74 8.70
N PRO A 165 -1.41 -0.16 9.67
CA PRO A 165 0.03 -0.06 9.64
C PRO A 165 0.62 -1.45 9.83
N ASN A 166 1.63 -1.75 9.04
CA ASN A 166 2.46 -2.91 9.21
C ASN A 166 3.85 -2.41 9.56
N SER A 167 4.06 -2.18 10.86
CA SER A 167 5.37 -1.87 11.40
C SER A 167 6.32 -3.00 11.04
N VAL A 168 7.47 -2.66 10.46
CA VAL A 168 8.55 -3.63 10.31
C VAL A 168 8.90 -4.05 11.73
N LEU A 169 8.87 -5.35 12.04
CA LEU A 169 9.55 -5.87 13.22
C LEU A 169 10.98 -5.35 13.10
N SER A 170 11.29 -4.29 13.84
CA SER A 170 12.61 -3.71 13.81
C SER A 170 13.56 -4.83 14.23
N ILE A 171 14.58 -5.08 13.40
CA ILE A 171 15.73 -5.94 13.74
C ILE A 171 16.64 -5.20 14.76
N LEU A 172 16.07 -4.23 15.48
CA LEU A 172 16.70 -3.52 16.58
C LEU A 172 15.95 -3.97 17.83
N PRO A 173 16.67 -4.35 18.91
CA PRO A 173 16.06 -4.68 20.20
C PRO A 173 15.11 -3.56 20.61
N GLU A 174 14.06 -3.91 21.35
CA GLU A 174 12.91 -3.08 21.79
C GLU A 174 13.26 -1.82 22.60
N GLU A 175 14.47 -1.31 22.54
CA GLU A 175 14.88 -0.11 23.24
C GLU A 175 14.84 1.07 22.28
N GLN A 176 13.89 1.97 22.56
CA GLN A 176 13.80 3.37 22.09
C GLN A 176 12.89 3.66 20.88
N LEU A 177 11.61 3.32 21.03
CA LEU A 177 10.51 4.19 20.57
C LEU A 177 9.56 4.48 21.73
N GLN A 178 10.11 4.99 22.83
CA GLN A 178 9.32 5.65 23.87
C GLN A 178 9.50 7.17 23.76
N VAL A 179 8.60 7.79 23.01
CA VAL A 179 8.19 9.17 23.29
C VAL A 179 6.68 9.13 23.50
N GLY A 180 6.28 9.02 24.77
CA GLY A 180 4.94 9.30 25.28
C GLY A 180 3.74 8.73 24.49
N GLY A 181 3.32 7.51 24.84
CA GLY A 181 1.94 7.05 24.67
C GLY A 181 1.76 5.84 23.76
N GLU A 182 1.73 4.65 24.37
CA GLU A 182 1.28 3.34 23.87
C GLU A 182 1.99 2.73 22.63
N PRO A 183 2.31 1.42 22.66
CA PRO A 183 2.86 0.73 21.49
C PRO A 183 1.85 0.77 20.33
N VAL A 184 2.30 1.25 19.17
CA VAL A 184 1.52 1.41 17.92
C VAL A 184 1.23 0.04 17.26
N GLU A 185 1.00 -1.01 18.05
CA GLU A 185 0.67 -2.35 17.54
C GLU A 185 -0.80 -2.46 17.12
N HIS A 186 -1.65 -1.54 17.59
CA HIS A 186 -3.10 -1.59 17.40
C HIS A 186 -3.69 -0.45 16.54
N GLY A 187 -2.84 0.41 15.96
CA GLY A 187 -3.31 1.58 15.20
C GLY A 187 -4.06 1.24 13.89
N ILE A 188 -4.95 2.13 13.47
CA ILE A 188 -5.54 2.18 12.12
C ILE A 188 -5.06 3.47 11.47
N ILE A 189 -4.56 3.39 10.23
CA ILE A 189 -4.13 4.58 9.48
C ILE A 189 -5.35 5.31 8.94
N THR A 190 -6.28 4.56 8.36
CA THR A 190 -7.46 5.12 7.71
C THR A 190 -8.59 4.10 7.76
N SER A 191 -9.77 4.55 8.17
CA SER A 191 -11.02 3.79 8.09
C SER A 191 -12.02 4.61 7.29
N VAL A 192 -12.58 4.02 6.23
CA VAL A 192 -13.65 4.63 5.44
C VAL A 192 -14.81 3.67 5.41
N THR A 193 -15.93 4.07 5.97
CA THR A 193 -17.17 3.29 5.98
C THR A 193 -18.16 3.89 5.00
N GLN A 194 -18.89 3.05 4.30
CA GLN A 194 -20.00 3.43 3.44
C GLN A 194 -21.21 2.54 3.74
N GLY A 195 -22.40 3.14 3.74
CA GLY A 195 -23.63 2.48 4.15
C GLY A 195 -23.91 2.55 5.65
N ALA A 196 -24.90 1.78 6.11
CA ALA A 196 -25.36 1.78 7.49
C ALA A 196 -24.70 0.64 8.28
N MET A 197 -23.75 0.98 9.16
CA MET A 197 -23.01 0.04 9.99
C MET A 197 -23.16 0.41 11.46
N SER A 198 -23.49 -0.56 12.33
CA SER A 198 -23.50 -0.35 13.77
C SER A 198 -22.06 -0.31 14.32
N VAL A 199 -21.89 0.19 15.53
CA VAL A 199 -20.56 0.25 16.17
C VAL A 199 -20.02 -1.17 16.42
N ASP A 200 -20.88 -2.09 16.86
CA ASP A 200 -20.50 -3.48 17.13
C ASP A 200 -20.09 -4.20 15.83
N ASP A 201 -20.83 -3.98 14.74
CA ASP A 201 -20.48 -4.53 13.43
C ASP A 201 -19.15 -3.97 12.92
N TYR A 202 -18.88 -2.68 13.15
CA TYR A 202 -17.61 -2.05 12.78
C TYR A 202 -16.44 -2.66 13.57
N LEU A 203 -16.60 -2.87 14.88
CA LEU A 203 -15.58 -3.53 15.71
C LEU A 203 -15.34 -4.98 15.28
N HIS A 204 -16.39 -5.73 14.93
CA HIS A 204 -16.26 -7.06 14.34
C HIS A 204 -15.51 -7.04 13.00
N CYS A 205 -15.78 -6.04 12.14
CA CYS A 205 -15.04 -5.84 10.90
C CYS A 205 -13.56 -5.55 11.15
N LEU A 206 -13.26 -4.80 12.20
CA LEU A 206 -11.91 -4.40 12.60
C LEU A 206 -11.10 -5.59 13.10
N GLU A 207 -11.68 -6.42 13.96
CA GLU A 207 -11.03 -7.62 14.50
C GLU A 207 -10.71 -8.62 13.39
N ARG A 208 -11.71 -8.94 12.55
CA ARG A 208 -11.52 -9.85 11.40
C ARG A 208 -10.56 -9.27 10.36
N GLY A 209 -10.67 -7.97 10.10
CA GLY A 209 -9.80 -7.24 9.19
C GLY A 209 -8.33 -7.30 9.63
N ARG A 210 -8.07 -7.12 10.93
CA ARG A 210 -6.72 -7.23 11.51
C ARG A 210 -6.14 -8.63 11.32
N ALA A 211 -6.90 -9.67 11.64
CA ALA A 211 -6.46 -11.06 11.50
C ALA A 211 -6.09 -11.41 10.04
N ALA A 212 -6.87 -10.93 9.07
CA ALA A 212 -6.58 -11.15 7.65
C ALA A 212 -5.42 -10.29 7.13
N THR A 213 -5.27 -9.07 7.65
CA THR A 213 -4.17 -8.16 7.32
C THR A 213 -2.82 -8.78 7.68
N ALA A 214 -2.72 -9.56 8.76
CA ALA A 214 -1.49 -10.28 9.11
C ALA A 214 -1.00 -11.22 7.98
N LYS A 215 -1.93 -11.87 7.27
CA LYS A 215 -1.61 -12.73 6.11
C LYS A 215 -1.17 -11.89 4.91
N MET A 216 -1.88 -10.80 4.63
CA MET A 216 -1.54 -9.88 3.53
C MET A 216 -0.20 -9.18 3.76
N SER A 217 0.12 -8.83 5.00
CA SER A 217 1.35 -8.16 5.36
C SER A 217 2.55 -9.09 5.25
N ALA A 218 2.42 -10.37 5.64
CA ALA A 218 3.42 -11.40 5.41
C ALA A 218 3.66 -11.60 3.90
N PHE A 219 2.60 -11.66 3.10
CA PHE A 219 2.70 -11.74 1.64
C PHE A 219 3.40 -10.52 1.02
N LEU A 220 3.04 -9.31 1.47
CA LEU A 220 3.66 -8.07 1.00
C LEU A 220 5.15 -8.05 1.34
N ARG A 221 5.54 -8.39 2.57
CA ARG A 221 6.95 -8.49 2.98
C ARG A 221 7.71 -9.49 2.13
N LYS A 222 7.15 -10.68 1.90
CA LYS A 222 7.76 -11.71 1.02
C LYS A 222 7.93 -11.22 -0.42
N SER A 223 6.99 -10.43 -0.92
CA SER A 223 7.03 -9.87 -2.28
C SER A 223 8.02 -8.70 -2.44
N LEU A 224 8.31 -8.00 -1.34
CA LEU A 224 9.26 -6.89 -1.30
C LEU A 224 10.71 -7.34 -1.05
N GLN A 225 10.92 -8.50 -0.45
CA GLN A 225 12.26 -9.07 -0.32
C GLN A 225 12.92 -9.23 -1.70
N PRO A 226 14.23 -8.93 -1.83
CA PRO A 226 14.96 -9.20 -3.05
C PRO A 226 14.84 -10.69 -3.36
N GLN A 227 14.34 -11.03 -4.54
CA GLN A 227 14.48 -12.39 -5.05
C GLN A 227 15.98 -12.59 -5.25
N LEU A 228 16.62 -13.41 -4.41
CA LEU A 228 17.96 -13.91 -4.73
C LEU A 228 17.87 -14.60 -6.09
N PRO A 229 18.81 -14.37 -7.02
CA PRO A 229 18.78 -15.03 -8.31
C PRO A 229 18.83 -16.54 -8.08
N VAL A 230 17.73 -17.21 -8.40
CA VAL A 230 17.70 -18.66 -8.51
C VAL A 230 18.32 -19.00 -9.85
N ASP A 231 19.54 -19.53 -9.82
CA ASP A 231 20.23 -20.06 -10.99
C ASP A 231 19.30 -21.03 -11.73
N SER A 232 18.81 -20.61 -12.90
CA SER A 232 17.98 -21.43 -13.78
C SER A 232 18.71 -21.65 -15.10
N SER A 233 19.79 -22.43 -15.03
CA SER A 233 20.27 -23.18 -16.18
C SER A 233 19.32 -24.35 -16.44
N LYS A 234 18.35 -24.18 -17.35
CA LYS A 234 17.95 -25.15 -18.38
C LYS A 234 16.75 -24.63 -19.18
N ALA A 235 16.95 -24.56 -20.49
CA ALA A 235 15.99 -24.12 -21.50
C ALA A 235 14.81 -25.09 -21.68
N GLY A 236 13.66 -24.54 -22.09
CA GLY A 236 12.49 -25.31 -22.53
C GLY A 236 11.31 -24.40 -22.91
N THR A 237 11.10 -24.24 -24.21
CA THR A 237 10.13 -23.38 -24.90
C THR A 237 8.68 -23.52 -24.43
N SER A 238 8.10 -22.47 -23.83
CA SER A 238 6.69 -22.09 -23.98
C SER A 238 6.48 -20.64 -23.56
N ARG A 239 5.65 -19.90 -24.30
CA ARG A 239 5.39 -18.47 -24.08
C ARG A 239 4.60 -18.27 -22.79
N GLN A 240 5.28 -17.94 -21.70
CA GLN A 240 4.70 -17.40 -20.47
C GLN A 240 5.65 -16.35 -19.89
N CYS A 241 5.09 -15.17 -19.58
CA CYS A 241 5.64 -14.10 -18.74
C CYS A 241 7.14 -14.16 -18.42
N ASN A 242 8.00 -13.76 -19.37
CA ASN A 242 9.41 -13.57 -19.07
C ASN A 242 9.64 -12.20 -18.42
N THR A 243 9.87 -12.26 -17.11
CA THR A 243 10.76 -11.40 -16.34
C THR A 243 12.01 -11.06 -17.16
N VAL A 244 12.31 -9.77 -17.35
CA VAL A 244 13.56 -9.30 -17.96
C VAL A 244 14.32 -8.42 -16.95
N ILE A 245 15.37 -9.03 -16.40
CA ILE A 245 16.72 -8.51 -16.09
C ILE A 245 16.81 -7.03 -15.66
N PHE A 246 17.06 -6.83 -14.37
CA PHE A 246 17.50 -5.57 -13.76
C PHE A 246 18.96 -5.26 -14.12
N ASN A 247 19.22 -4.05 -14.62
CA ASN A 247 20.51 -3.41 -14.39
C ASN A 247 20.50 -2.81 -12.98
N ALA A 248 21.43 -3.27 -12.15
CA ALA A 248 21.66 -2.76 -10.81
C ALA A 248 22.03 -1.26 -10.85
N VAL A 249 21.27 -0.45 -10.13
CA VAL A 249 21.74 0.88 -9.69
C VAL A 249 22.25 0.70 -8.26
N PRO A 250 23.48 1.12 -7.94
CA PRO A 250 24.07 0.87 -6.64
C PRO A 250 23.36 1.68 -5.56
N ILE A 251 23.10 1.01 -4.43
CA ILE A 251 22.66 1.61 -3.17
C ILE A 251 23.71 2.65 -2.77
N VAL A 252 23.33 3.92 -2.78
CA VAL A 252 24.15 5.00 -2.22
C VAL A 252 24.20 4.81 -0.71
N ASP A 253 25.38 4.42 -0.23
CA ASP A 253 25.67 4.17 1.17
C ASP A 253 25.72 5.51 1.94
N TYR A 254 24.60 5.90 2.55
CA TYR A 254 24.46 7.19 3.27
C TYR A 254 25.21 7.25 4.61
N LYS A 255 26.10 6.31 4.93
CA LYS A 255 26.88 6.27 6.17
C LYS A 255 28.13 7.17 6.22
N LYS A 256 28.44 7.93 5.16
CA LYS A 256 29.67 8.74 5.09
C LYS A 256 29.54 10.26 5.34
N LEU A 257 28.38 10.76 5.75
CA LEU A 257 28.14 12.22 5.91
C LEU A 257 28.13 12.75 7.36
N THR A 258 28.60 11.97 8.34
CA THR A 258 28.64 12.38 9.77
C THR A 258 30.02 12.27 10.42
N LEU A 259 31.08 12.69 9.72
CA LEU A 259 32.38 12.97 10.36
C LEU A 259 33.14 14.06 9.58
N ASN A 260 32.78 15.31 9.80
CA ASN A 260 33.67 16.48 9.69
C ASN A 260 32.96 17.74 10.19
N LYS A 261 32.79 17.83 11.52
CA LYS A 261 32.64 19.10 12.23
C LYS A 261 33.49 19.02 13.48
N GLY A 262 34.68 19.60 13.40
CA GLY A 262 35.61 19.69 14.52
C GLY A 262 36.99 20.08 14.05
N LEU A 263 37.18 21.32 13.59
CA LEU A 263 38.44 22.08 13.69
C LEU A 263 38.23 23.47 13.08
N LEU A 264 37.87 24.43 13.92
CA LEU A 264 38.09 25.87 13.72
C LEU A 264 37.80 26.58 15.05
N ASP A 265 38.78 26.49 15.94
CA ASP A 265 38.98 27.42 17.06
C ASP A 265 40.50 27.54 17.25
N LYS A 266 41.08 28.59 16.64
CA LYS A 266 42.31 29.27 17.04
C LYS A 266 42.28 30.68 16.45
#